data_AF-A0A7C1M016-F1
#
_entry.id   AF-A0A7C1M016-F1
#
_cell.length_a   1.000
_cell.length_b   1.000
_cell.length_c   1.000
_cell.angle_alpha   90.00
_cell.angle_beta   90.00
_cell.angle_gamma   90.00
#
_symmetry.space_group_name_H-M   'P 1'
#
loop_
_entity.id
_entity.type
_entity.pdbx_description
1 polymer ?
#
loop_
_entity_poly.entity_id
_entity_poly.type
_entity_poly.pdbx_seq_one_letter_code
_entity_poly.pdbx_strand_id
1 'polypeptide(L)'
;MDPERKDQYEATKVQEKNREELDSYKELLKKELDSIKNLVGFKTTENNASQVSNTTSDKVISPEEYEKLKEENRTLRFKNNSLVSATSVLKNDNRLLRENIETLKLENSNLSELENEITRLKDVIIKLEKGRLGLRPKEIKEISEEEELYNQDLPMDISNKIKKLIKSDDSTELSAPKVHKGFTVPPIKSKKFRRKTTPKPEKKIPEDFNSIPSKDSTTYSKLDAEKIIEETVRRKCPTCLNTNPKYIREFNDKSNILMQYPRIYGKKYKCGICTTEWK
;
A
#
# COMPACT_ATOMS: atom_id res chain seq x y z
N MET A 1 30.60 -30.04 -45.50
CA MET A 1 29.29 -30.34 -44.88
C MET A 1 28.26 -29.69 -45.77
N ASP A 2 27.48 -30.48 -46.51
CA ASP A 2 26.50 -29.95 -47.46
C ASP A 2 25.44 -29.11 -46.74
N PRO A 3 25.14 -27.90 -47.21
CA PRO A 3 24.12 -27.03 -46.62
C PRO A 3 22.73 -27.70 -46.60
N GLU A 4 22.40 -28.51 -47.61
CA GLU A 4 21.14 -29.26 -47.68
C GLU A 4 20.95 -30.26 -46.51
N ARG A 5 22.04 -30.85 -46.02
CA ARG A 5 21.98 -31.79 -44.89
C ARG A 5 21.72 -31.08 -43.57
N LYS A 6 22.09 -29.79 -43.46
CA LYS A 6 21.84 -28.96 -42.27
C LYS A 6 20.38 -28.54 -42.18
N ASP A 7 19.78 -28.19 -43.31
CA ASP A 7 18.38 -27.77 -43.37
C ASP A 7 17.41 -28.93 -43.08
N GLN A 8 17.73 -30.13 -43.55
CA GLN A 8 16.96 -31.34 -43.21
C GLN A 8 17.02 -31.66 -41.72
N TYR A 9 18.18 -31.48 -41.08
CA TYR A 9 18.35 -31.72 -39.65
C TYR A 9 17.53 -30.75 -38.79
N GLU A 10 17.54 -29.46 -39.12
CA GLU A 10 16.74 -28.46 -38.41
C GLU A 10 15.23 -28.70 -38.60
N ALA A 11 14.80 -29.09 -39.81
CA ALA A 11 13.41 -29.44 -40.06
C ALA A 11 12.95 -30.64 -39.21
N THR A 12 13.78 -31.69 -39.07
CA THR A 12 13.45 -32.84 -38.22
C THR A 12 13.35 -32.46 -36.75
N LYS A 13 14.23 -31.57 -36.27
CA LYS A 13 14.25 -31.12 -34.88
C LYS A 13 13.02 -30.28 -34.52
N VAL A 14 12.56 -29.43 -35.45
CA VAL A 14 11.31 -28.66 -35.28
C VAL A 14 10.10 -29.58 -35.24
N GLN A 15 10.05 -30.61 -36.09
CA GLN A 15 8.95 -31.58 -36.09
C GLN A 15 8.87 -32.39 -34.79
N GLU A 16 10.01 -32.79 -34.25
CA GLU A 16 10.08 -33.53 -32.98
C GLU A 16 9.58 -32.67 -31.81
N LYS A 17 10.03 -31.42 -31.73
CA LYS A 17 9.55 -30.45 -30.73
C LYS A 17 8.04 -30.25 -30.80
N ASN A 18 7.48 -30.11 -32.01
CA ASN A 18 6.03 -29.95 -32.18
C ASN A 18 5.24 -31.19 -31.73
N ARG A 19 5.81 -32.40 -31.84
CA ARG A 19 5.19 -33.62 -31.33
C ARG A 19 5.18 -33.65 -29.81
N GLU A 20 6.28 -33.28 -29.16
CA GLU A 20 6.37 -33.19 -27.70
C GLU A 20 5.38 -32.17 -27.12
N GLU A 21 5.26 -30.99 -27.74
CA GLU A 21 4.30 -29.97 -27.33
C GLU A 21 2.84 -30.46 -27.49
N LEU A 22 2.54 -31.18 -28.57
CA LEU A 22 1.21 -31.75 -28.81
C LEU A 22 0.86 -32.82 -27.77
N ASP A 23 1.79 -33.69 -27.40
CA ASP A 23 1.56 -34.73 -26.41
C ASP A 23 1.42 -34.16 -24.99
N SER A 24 2.19 -33.11 -24.67
CA SER A 24 2.01 -32.33 -23.43
C SER A 24 0.59 -31.73 -23.34
N TYR A 25 0.09 -31.16 -24.44
CA TYR A 25 -1.26 -30.59 -24.49
C TYR A 25 -2.36 -31.65 -24.35
N LYS A 26 -2.21 -32.82 -24.97
CA LYS A 26 -3.15 -33.94 -24.80
C LYS A 26 -3.21 -34.40 -23.34
N GLU A 27 -2.07 -34.45 -22.65
CA GLU A 27 -2.03 -34.86 -21.25
C GLU A 27 -2.70 -33.83 -20.33
N LEU A 28 -2.54 -32.53 -20.62
CA LEU A 28 -3.23 -31.45 -19.92
C LEU A 28 -4.75 -31.58 -20.07
N LEU A 29 -5.24 -31.74 -21.31
CA LEU A 29 -6.66 -31.93 -21.59
C LEU A 29 -7.24 -33.17 -20.89
N LYS A 30 -6.47 -34.26 -20.82
CA LYS A 30 -6.88 -35.47 -20.10
C LYS A 30 -7.05 -35.20 -18.60
N LYS A 31 -6.13 -34.47 -17.98
CA LYS A 31 -6.21 -34.06 -16.57
C LYS A 31 -7.41 -33.14 -16.32
N GLU A 32 -7.68 -32.20 -17.21
CA GLU A 32 -8.86 -31.34 -17.11
C GLU A 32 -10.17 -32.14 -17.23
N LEU A 33 -10.26 -33.06 -18.19
CA LEU A 33 -11.42 -33.94 -18.34
C LEU A 33 -11.66 -34.83 -17.12
N ASP A 34 -10.60 -35.39 -16.53
CA ASP A 34 -10.72 -36.19 -15.32
C ASP A 34 -11.13 -35.34 -14.11
N SER A 35 -10.64 -34.10 -14.02
CA SER A 35 -11.07 -33.13 -13.01
C SER A 35 -12.56 -32.78 -13.14
N ILE A 36 -13.04 -32.55 -14.38
CA ILE A 36 -14.46 -32.33 -14.66
C ILE A 36 -15.30 -33.57 -14.30
N LYS A 37 -14.85 -34.78 -14.65
CA LYS A 37 -15.54 -36.03 -14.27
C LYS A 37 -15.65 -36.18 -12.75
N ASN A 38 -14.59 -35.85 -12.01
CA ASN A 38 -14.59 -35.89 -10.55
C ASN A 38 -15.54 -34.85 -9.94
N LEU A 39 -15.62 -33.65 -10.52
CA LEU A 39 -16.57 -32.60 -10.13
C LEU A 39 -18.03 -32.97 -10.39
N VAL A 40 -18.31 -33.62 -11.52
CA VAL A 40 -19.68 -34.00 -11.94
C VAL A 40 -20.18 -35.26 -11.22
N GLY A 41 -19.26 -36.06 -10.67
CA GLY A 41 -19.53 -37.30 -9.94
C GLY A 41 -20.01 -38.42 -10.86
N PHE A 42 -19.39 -39.60 -10.77
CA PHE A 42 -19.70 -40.79 -11.60
C PHE A 42 -21.19 -41.23 -11.60
N LYS A 43 -22.00 -40.75 -10.65
CA LYS A 43 -23.42 -41.12 -10.52
C LYS A 43 -24.38 -40.33 -11.41
N THR A 44 -23.97 -39.23 -12.04
CA THR A 44 -24.89 -38.42 -12.88
C THR A 44 -24.87 -38.82 -14.35
N THR A 45 -23.82 -39.47 -14.85
CA THR A 45 -23.72 -39.87 -16.27
C THR A 45 -24.53 -41.12 -16.63
N GLU A 46 -24.70 -42.08 -15.71
CA GLU A 46 -25.52 -43.29 -15.96
C GLU A 46 -27.01 -43.08 -15.71
N ASN A 47 -27.38 -42.25 -14.72
CA ASN A 47 -28.78 -41.95 -14.41
C ASN A 47 -29.46 -41.09 -15.50
N ASN A 48 -28.70 -40.21 -16.16
CA ASN A 48 -29.23 -39.41 -17.28
C ASN A 48 -29.35 -40.22 -18.58
N ALA A 49 -28.57 -41.28 -18.77
CA ALA A 49 -28.71 -42.15 -19.95
C ALA A 49 -29.99 -43.01 -19.89
N SER A 50 -30.40 -43.43 -18.69
CA SER A 50 -31.59 -44.28 -18.50
C SER A 50 -32.90 -43.50 -18.25
N GLN A 51 -32.85 -42.21 -17.91
CA GLN A 51 -34.05 -41.38 -17.74
C GLN A 51 -34.60 -40.77 -19.04
N VAL A 52 -33.85 -40.80 -20.14
CA VAL A 52 -34.29 -40.23 -21.43
C VAL A 52 -35.25 -41.16 -22.20
N SER A 53 -35.31 -42.45 -21.87
CA SER A 53 -36.13 -43.42 -22.60
C SER A 53 -37.59 -43.57 -22.11
N ASN A 54 -37.95 -43.01 -20.94
CA ASN A 54 -39.26 -43.26 -20.31
C ASN A 54 -40.03 -42.00 -19.87
N THR A 55 -39.93 -40.89 -20.60
CA THR A 55 -40.84 -39.74 -20.39
C THR A 55 -41.79 -39.55 -21.58
N THR A 56 -42.66 -40.55 -21.80
CA THR A 56 -43.97 -40.30 -22.41
C THR A 56 -44.83 -39.54 -21.40
N SER A 57 -44.70 -38.22 -21.37
CA SER A 57 -45.81 -37.37 -20.94
C SER A 57 -46.02 -36.28 -21.99
N ASP A 58 -46.92 -36.55 -22.93
CA ASP A 58 -47.55 -35.56 -23.80
C ASP A 58 -48.44 -34.60 -22.99
N LYS A 59 -47.90 -34.02 -21.91
CA LYS A 59 -48.43 -32.78 -21.36
C LYS A 59 -47.85 -31.67 -22.22
N VAL A 60 -48.53 -31.41 -23.33
CA VAL A 60 -48.31 -30.21 -24.14
C VAL A 60 -48.52 -29.02 -23.20
N ILE A 61 -47.42 -28.40 -22.80
CA ILE A 61 -47.39 -27.18 -21.98
C ILE A 61 -48.28 -26.15 -22.68
N SER A 62 -49.18 -25.52 -21.95
CA SER A 62 -50.04 -24.51 -22.56
C SER A 62 -49.17 -23.35 -23.09
N PRO A 63 -49.55 -22.70 -24.21
CA PRO A 63 -48.80 -21.56 -24.73
C PRO A 63 -48.55 -20.45 -23.70
N GLU A 64 -49.48 -20.27 -22.76
CA GLU A 64 -49.38 -19.31 -21.64
C GLU A 64 -48.29 -19.71 -20.64
N GLU A 65 -48.23 -20.99 -20.24
CA GLU A 65 -47.18 -21.51 -19.36
C GLU A 65 -45.80 -21.43 -20.04
N TYR A 66 -45.73 -21.67 -21.35
CA TYR A 66 -44.49 -21.54 -22.11
C TYR A 66 -43.97 -20.09 -22.11
N GLU A 67 -44.82 -19.11 -22.39
CA GLU A 67 -44.41 -17.70 -22.35
C GLU A 67 -44.03 -17.26 -20.92
N LYS A 68 -44.72 -17.76 -19.89
CA LYS A 68 -44.35 -17.51 -18.49
C LYS A 68 -42.97 -18.06 -18.15
N LEU A 69 -42.67 -19.30 -18.58
CA LEU A 69 -41.38 -19.94 -18.35
C LEU A 69 -40.25 -19.25 -19.12
N LYS A 70 -40.54 -18.73 -20.31
CA LYS A 70 -39.60 -17.96 -21.13
C LYS A 70 -39.25 -16.62 -20.47
N GLU A 71 -40.24 -15.94 -19.89
CA GLU A 71 -40.00 -14.68 -19.17
C GLU A 71 -39.25 -14.91 -17.84
N GLU A 72 -39.57 -16.00 -17.14
CA GLU A 72 -38.80 -16.43 -15.97
C GLU A 72 -37.34 -16.72 -16.34
N ASN A 73 -37.10 -17.42 -17.45
CA ASN A 73 -35.75 -17.67 -17.96
C ASN A 73 -35.00 -16.38 -18.31
N ARG A 74 -35.66 -15.39 -18.91
CA ARG A 74 -35.05 -14.07 -19.16
C ARG A 74 -34.64 -13.41 -17.86
N THR A 75 -35.52 -13.42 -16.86
CA THR A 75 -35.24 -12.86 -15.54
C THR A 75 -34.08 -13.58 -14.85
N LEU A 76 -34.05 -14.91 -14.90
CA LEU A 76 -32.96 -15.71 -14.33
C LEU A 76 -31.62 -15.44 -15.01
N ARG A 77 -31.60 -15.30 -16.35
CA ARG A 77 -30.38 -14.93 -17.09
C ARG A 77 -29.86 -13.56 -16.67
N PHE A 78 -30.75 -12.58 -16.52
CA PHE A 78 -30.37 -11.25 -16.05
C PHE A 78 -29.76 -11.29 -14.64
N LYS A 79 -30.42 -11.99 -13.70
CA LYS A 79 -29.91 -12.19 -12.34
C LYS A 79 -28.56 -12.90 -12.35
N ASN A 80 -28.40 -13.93 -13.16
CA ASN A 80 -27.15 -14.67 -13.28
C ASN A 80 -26.01 -13.77 -13.80
N ASN A 81 -26.26 -13.00 -14.85
CA ASN A 81 -25.28 -12.02 -15.36
C ASN A 81 -24.88 -11.00 -14.29
N SER A 82 -25.86 -10.48 -13.53
CA SER A 82 -25.58 -9.56 -12.42
C SER A 82 -24.72 -10.21 -11.33
N LEU A 83 -24.97 -11.48 -10.99
CA LEU A 83 -24.18 -12.23 -10.01
C LEU A 83 -22.76 -12.51 -10.51
N VAL A 84 -22.59 -12.82 -11.80
CA VAL A 84 -21.28 -13.00 -12.43
C VAL A 84 -20.47 -11.70 -12.36
N SER A 85 -21.09 -10.56 -12.69
CA SER A 85 -20.45 -9.25 -12.56
C SER A 85 -20.04 -8.95 -11.12
N ALA A 86 -20.94 -9.18 -10.15
CA ALA A 86 -20.64 -8.98 -8.73
C ALA A 86 -19.49 -9.88 -8.24
N THR A 87 -19.46 -11.14 -8.70
CA THR A 87 -18.39 -12.10 -8.36
C THR A 87 -17.05 -11.65 -8.93
N SER A 88 -17.03 -11.12 -10.15
CA SER A 88 -15.82 -10.54 -10.77
C SER A 88 -15.27 -9.36 -9.95
N VAL A 89 -16.14 -8.45 -9.51
CA VAL A 89 -15.76 -7.32 -8.63
C VAL A 89 -15.17 -7.84 -7.32
N LEU A 90 -15.86 -8.75 -6.63
CA LEU A 90 -15.37 -9.34 -5.37
C LEU A 90 -14.04 -10.08 -5.54
N LYS A 91 -13.81 -10.72 -6.69
CA LYS A 91 -12.54 -11.38 -7.00
C LYS A 91 -11.40 -10.36 -7.11
N ASN A 92 -11.66 -9.23 -7.76
CA ASN A 92 -10.68 -8.14 -7.86
C ASN A 92 -10.41 -7.49 -6.49
N ASP A 93 -11.44 -7.24 -5.68
CA ASP A 93 -11.29 -6.69 -4.34
C ASP A 93 -10.46 -7.62 -3.44
N ASN A 94 -10.73 -8.93 -3.51
CA ASN A 94 -9.93 -9.92 -2.79
C ASN A 94 -8.47 -9.97 -3.24
N ARG A 95 -8.18 -9.74 -4.52
CA ARG A 95 -6.81 -9.63 -5.02
C ARG A 95 -6.10 -8.42 -4.40
N LEU A 96 -6.75 -7.24 -4.44
CA LEU A 96 -6.21 -6.01 -3.87
C LEU A 96 -5.98 -6.12 -2.35
N LEU A 97 -6.90 -6.77 -1.63
CA LEU A 97 -6.75 -7.00 -0.19
C LEU A 97 -5.53 -7.88 0.12
N ARG A 98 -5.22 -8.88 -0.71
CA ARG A 98 -4.02 -9.73 -0.53
C ARG A 98 -2.73 -8.93 -0.74
N GLU A 99 -2.67 -8.10 -1.78
CA GLU A 99 -1.53 -7.21 -2.05
C GLU A 99 -1.29 -6.23 -0.89
N ASN A 100 -2.37 -5.66 -0.33
CA ASN A 100 -2.28 -4.79 0.84
C ASN A 100 -1.76 -5.53 2.08
N ILE A 101 -2.21 -6.77 2.31
CA ILE A 101 -1.71 -7.59 3.42
C ILE A 101 -0.22 -7.87 3.27
N GLU A 102 0.26 -8.18 2.06
CA GLU A 102 1.68 -8.40 1.79
C GLU A 102 2.52 -7.14 2.06
N THR A 103 2.02 -5.98 1.62
CA THR A 103 2.68 -4.69 1.87
C THR A 103 2.78 -4.40 3.37
N LEU A 104 1.67 -4.59 4.12
CA LEU A 104 1.66 -4.38 5.57
C LEU A 104 2.59 -5.35 6.32
N LYS A 105 2.71 -6.60 5.85
CA LYS A 105 3.68 -7.55 6.42
C LYS A 105 5.11 -7.08 6.25
N LEU A 106 5.45 -6.53 5.09
CA LEU A 106 6.78 -5.98 4.84
C LEU A 106 7.05 -4.76 5.73
N GLU A 107 6.08 -3.85 5.85
CA GLU A 107 6.18 -2.69 6.75
C GLU A 107 6.38 -3.11 8.20
N ASN A 108 5.66 -4.13 8.68
CA ASN A 108 5.83 -4.66 10.04
C ASN A 108 7.21 -5.30 10.25
N SER A 109 7.77 -5.98 9.25
CA SER A 109 9.14 -6.51 9.31
C SER A 109 10.15 -5.37 9.49
N ASN A 110 10.02 -4.31 8.68
CA ASN A 110 10.91 -3.15 8.76
C ASN A 110 10.78 -2.43 10.12
N LEU A 111 9.55 -2.31 10.66
CA LEU A 111 9.34 -1.73 11.99
C LEU A 111 10.03 -2.55 13.09
N SER A 112 9.95 -3.88 13.02
CA SER A 112 10.64 -4.77 13.96
C SER A 112 12.16 -4.59 13.91
N GLU A 113 12.75 -4.45 12.72
CA GLU A 113 14.18 -4.15 12.57
C GLU A 113 14.57 -2.81 13.21
N LEU A 114 13.75 -1.78 13.01
CA LEU A 114 13.97 -0.47 13.62
C LEU A 114 13.83 -0.51 15.15
N GLU A 115 12.87 -1.28 15.68
CA GLU A 115 12.69 -1.47 17.13
C GLU A 115 13.91 -2.17 17.76
N ASN A 116 14.48 -3.16 17.07
CA ASN A 116 15.70 -3.83 17.50
C ASN A 116 16.90 -2.87 17.53
N GLU A 117 17.06 -2.03 16.50
CA GLU A 117 18.14 -1.05 16.46
C GLU A 117 17.97 0.03 17.54
N ILE A 118 16.74 0.50 17.78
CA ILE A 118 16.44 1.41 18.90
C ILE A 118 16.84 0.78 20.24
N THR A 119 16.55 -0.51 20.42
CA THR A 119 16.90 -1.24 21.65
C THR A 119 18.42 -1.34 21.81
N ARG A 120 19.14 -1.68 20.74
CA ARG A 120 20.60 -1.72 20.71
C ARG A 120 21.21 -0.35 21.04
N LEU A 121 20.71 0.72 20.44
CA LEU A 121 21.21 2.08 20.68
C LEU A 121 20.95 2.53 22.12
N LYS A 122 19.79 2.17 22.70
CA LYS A 122 19.51 2.42 24.13
C LYS A 122 20.53 1.73 25.03
N ASP A 123 20.89 0.48 24.75
CA ASP A 123 21.91 -0.23 25.52
C ASP A 123 23.29 0.44 25.42
N VAL A 124 23.66 0.94 24.23
CA VAL A 124 24.90 1.69 24.04
C VAL A 124 24.87 2.99 24.85
N ILE A 125 23.77 3.74 24.83
CA ILE A 125 23.62 4.97 25.63
C ILE A 125 23.77 4.65 27.12
N ILE A 126 23.11 3.61 27.62
CA ILE A 126 23.21 3.19 29.04
C ILE A 126 24.67 2.84 29.41
N LYS A 127 25.39 2.12 28.53
CA LYS A 127 26.81 1.80 28.76
C LYS A 127 27.68 3.06 28.80
N LEU A 128 27.47 3.99 27.88
CA LEU A 128 28.19 5.27 27.83
C LEU A 128 27.89 6.13 29.04
N GLU A 129 26.64 6.19 29.49
CA GLU A 129 26.24 6.93 30.69
C GLU A 129 26.91 6.36 31.96
N LYS A 130 26.95 5.03 32.09
CA LYS A 130 27.69 4.36 33.17
C LYS A 130 29.19 4.66 33.11
N GLY A 131 29.79 4.62 31.92
CA GLY A 131 31.20 4.99 31.72
C GLY A 131 31.48 6.44 32.13
N ARG A 132 30.64 7.38 31.71
CA ARG A 132 30.74 8.79 32.07
C ARG A 132 30.63 9.02 33.58
N LEU A 133 29.70 8.33 34.25
CA LEU A 133 29.56 8.38 35.71
C LEU A 133 30.74 7.75 36.44
N GLY A 134 31.45 6.79 35.84
CA GLY A 134 32.66 6.20 36.41
C GLY A 134 33.93 7.05 36.21
N LEU A 135 33.97 7.92 35.20
CA LEU A 135 35.09 8.81 34.93
C LEU A 135 35.07 10.08 35.79
N ARG A 136 33.89 10.71 35.99
CA ARG A 136 33.79 11.90 36.85
C ARG A 136 34.44 11.76 38.24
N PRO A 137 34.24 10.66 38.99
CA PRO A 137 34.83 10.51 40.32
C PRO A 137 36.35 10.31 40.27
N LYS A 138 36.87 9.73 39.17
CA LYS A 138 38.31 9.52 38.99
C LYS A 138 39.02 10.82 38.66
N GLU A 139 38.46 11.59 37.73
CA GLU A 139 38.96 12.93 37.40
C GLU A 139 38.95 13.85 38.63
N ILE A 140 37.90 13.81 39.45
CA ILE A 140 37.84 14.60 40.70
C ILE A 140 38.90 14.13 41.71
N LYS A 141 39.16 12.82 41.82
CA LYS A 141 40.20 12.30 42.72
C LYS A 141 41.61 12.64 42.26
N GLU A 142 41.92 12.46 40.97
CA GLU A 142 43.23 12.83 40.40
C GLU A 142 43.50 14.33 40.58
N ILE A 143 42.50 15.20 40.33
CA ILE A 143 42.64 16.64 40.58
C ILE A 143 42.86 16.92 42.07
N SER A 144 42.14 16.25 42.96
CA SER A 144 42.31 16.40 44.42
C SER A 144 43.69 15.95 44.90
N GLU A 145 44.22 14.85 44.36
CA GLU A 145 45.53 14.30 44.74
C GLU A 145 46.67 15.16 44.18
N GLU A 146 46.56 15.68 42.95
CA GLU A 146 47.51 16.66 42.40
C GLU A 146 47.49 17.99 43.18
N GLU A 147 46.31 18.46 43.60
CA GLU A 147 46.18 19.67 44.41
C GLU A 147 46.81 19.51 45.80
N GLU A 148 46.69 18.35 46.44
CA GLU A 148 47.39 18.06 47.70
C GLU A 148 48.92 18.00 47.54
N LEU A 149 49.42 17.47 46.42
CA LEU A 149 50.86 17.41 46.13
C LEU A 149 51.46 18.82 45.94
N TYR A 150 50.79 19.68 45.16
CA TYR A 150 51.22 21.06 44.95
C TYR A 150 51.16 21.92 46.23
N ASN A 151 50.26 21.58 47.17
CA ASN A 151 50.14 22.30 48.43
C ASN A 151 51.22 21.94 49.46
N GLN A 152 51.95 20.84 49.29
CA GLN A 152 53.04 20.45 50.20
C GLN A 152 54.35 21.22 49.96
N ASP A 153 54.56 21.74 48.75
CA ASP A 153 55.77 22.48 48.38
C ASP A 153 55.65 24.01 48.53
N LEU A 154 54.48 24.51 48.98
CA LEU A 154 54.26 25.95 49.18
C LEU A 154 54.85 26.41 50.54
N PRO A 155 55.68 27.46 50.57
CA PRO A 155 56.18 28.05 51.80
C PRO A 155 55.03 28.41 52.75
N MET A 156 55.14 28.01 54.02
CA MET A 156 54.09 28.12 55.05
C MET A 156 53.50 29.54 55.20
N ASP A 157 54.30 30.57 54.88
CA ASP A 157 53.89 31.98 54.92
C ASP A 157 52.91 32.40 53.81
N ILE A 158 52.93 31.73 52.65
CA ILE A 158 52.00 32.00 51.54
C ILE A 158 50.65 31.29 51.80
N SER A 159 50.70 30.05 52.30
CA SER A 159 49.50 29.26 52.64
C SER A 159 48.62 29.96 53.69
N ASN A 160 49.24 30.54 54.72
CA ASN A 160 48.53 31.30 55.75
C ASN A 160 47.92 32.60 55.22
N LYS A 161 48.53 33.22 54.19
CA LYS A 161 48.04 34.45 53.55
C LYS A 161 46.82 34.16 52.66
N ILE A 162 46.83 33.05 51.93
CA ILE A 162 45.70 32.60 51.09
C ILE A 162 44.50 32.17 51.96
N LYS A 163 44.72 31.41 53.05
CA LYS A 163 43.64 31.04 53.99
C LYS A 163 42.98 32.26 54.67
N LYS A 164 43.71 33.37 54.80
CA LYS A 164 43.19 34.63 55.35
C LYS A 164 42.34 35.40 54.33
N LEU A 165 42.68 35.32 53.04
CA LEU A 165 41.92 35.92 51.92
C LEU A 165 40.61 35.17 51.65
N ILE A 166 40.62 33.84 51.70
CA ILE A 166 39.40 33.03 51.47
C ILE A 166 38.38 33.21 52.61
N LYS A 167 38.84 33.43 53.85
CA LYS A 167 37.96 33.73 54.99
C LYS A 167 37.33 35.11 54.97
N SER A 168 37.80 36.05 54.14
CA SER A 168 37.23 37.40 54.06
C SER A 168 36.13 37.56 53.00
N ASP A 169 35.98 36.62 52.06
CA ASP A 169 35.02 36.75 50.95
C ASP A 169 33.68 35.99 51.16
N ASP A 170 33.51 35.34 52.31
CA ASP A 170 32.36 34.46 52.63
C ASP A 170 31.08 35.23 53.05
N SER A 171 30.90 36.48 52.59
CA SER A 171 29.68 37.27 52.85
C SER A 171 28.92 37.73 51.61
N THR A 172 29.33 37.31 50.41
CA THR A 172 28.50 37.54 49.21
C THR A 172 27.57 36.36 49.01
N GLU A 173 26.35 36.47 49.56
CA GLU A 173 25.21 35.60 49.30
C GLU A 173 24.97 35.46 47.78
N LEU A 174 25.55 34.43 47.17
CA LEU A 174 25.11 33.95 45.87
C LEU A 174 23.76 33.25 46.08
N SER A 175 22.70 34.05 46.01
CA SER A 175 21.31 33.61 45.88
C SER A 175 21.24 32.43 44.91
N ALA A 176 20.85 31.28 45.44
CA ALA A 176 20.66 30.04 44.70
C ALA A 176 19.92 30.28 43.37
N PRO A 177 20.30 29.59 42.28
CA PRO A 177 19.55 29.64 41.04
C PRO A 177 18.13 29.15 41.34
N LYS A 178 17.16 30.06 41.21
CA LYS A 178 15.72 29.75 41.31
C LYS A 178 15.41 28.67 40.28
N VAL A 179 15.32 27.43 40.76
CA VAL A 179 14.71 26.33 40.03
C VAL A 179 13.28 26.78 39.74
N HIS A 180 13.00 27.11 38.48
CA HIS A 180 11.64 27.34 38.00
C HIS A 180 10.86 26.03 38.13
N LYS A 181 10.29 25.80 39.32
CA LYS A 181 9.21 24.84 39.52
C LYS A 181 7.99 25.39 38.79
N GLY A 182 7.58 24.73 37.72
CA GLY A 182 6.27 24.96 37.10
C GLY A 182 6.30 25.18 35.60
N PHE A 183 6.79 24.20 34.83
CA PHE A 183 6.18 23.96 33.53
C PHE A 183 4.96 23.06 33.76
N THR A 184 3.87 23.66 34.25
CA THR A 184 2.56 23.02 34.24
C THR A 184 2.11 23.00 32.79
N VAL A 185 2.25 21.86 32.14
CA VAL A 185 1.64 21.63 30.82
C VAL A 185 0.13 21.88 31.01
N PRO A 186 -0.46 22.90 30.36
CA PRO A 186 -1.88 23.15 30.51
C PRO A 186 -2.64 21.91 30.04
N PRO A 187 -3.68 21.46 30.78
CA PRO A 187 -4.43 20.28 30.40
C PRO A 187 -5.01 20.53 29.00
N ILE A 188 -4.60 19.68 28.06
CA ILE A 188 -5.14 19.65 26.71
C ILE A 188 -6.63 19.34 26.84
N LYS A 189 -7.45 20.39 26.83
CA LYS A 189 -8.91 20.25 26.74
C LYS A 189 -9.17 19.47 25.46
N SER A 190 -9.71 18.26 25.62
CA SER A 190 -10.19 17.47 24.49
C SER A 190 -11.19 18.34 23.73
N LYS A 191 -10.80 18.83 22.55
CA LYS A 191 -11.74 19.42 21.61
C LYS A 191 -12.74 18.31 21.31
N LYS A 192 -13.93 18.41 21.92
CA LYS A 192 -15.09 17.60 21.54
C LYS A 192 -15.28 17.83 20.05
N PHE A 193 -14.80 16.89 19.25
CA PHE A 193 -15.14 16.79 17.84
C PHE A 193 -16.65 16.61 17.80
N ARG A 194 -17.37 17.72 17.60
CA ARG A 194 -18.75 17.65 17.13
C ARG A 194 -18.66 16.95 15.79
N ARG A 195 -19.01 15.66 15.76
CA ARG A 195 -19.35 14.95 14.52
C ARG A 195 -20.39 15.84 13.84
N LYS A 196 -19.99 16.51 12.75
CA LYS A 196 -20.97 17.04 11.80
C LYS A 196 -21.71 15.81 11.29
N THR A 197 -22.93 15.63 11.79
CA THR A 197 -23.91 14.76 11.16
C THR A 197 -24.07 15.26 9.73
N THR A 198 -23.58 14.46 8.78
CA THR A 198 -23.87 14.66 7.38
C THR A 198 -25.39 14.57 7.18
N PRO A 199 -26.01 15.49 6.44
CA PRO A 199 -27.41 15.36 6.08
C PRO A 199 -27.59 14.08 5.26
N LYS A 200 -28.56 13.27 5.68
CA LYS A 200 -29.06 12.10 4.96
C LYS A 200 -29.42 12.51 3.53
N PRO A 201 -28.84 11.90 2.47
CA PRO A 201 -29.24 12.22 1.12
C PRO A 201 -30.64 11.66 0.87
N GLU A 202 -31.59 12.57 0.66
CA GLU A 202 -32.89 12.23 0.11
C GLU A 202 -32.70 11.67 -1.30
N LYS A 203 -33.11 10.42 -1.48
CA LYS A 203 -33.26 9.80 -2.79
C LYS A 203 -34.37 10.54 -3.53
N LYS A 204 -34.02 11.31 -4.56
CA LYS A 204 -34.91 11.58 -5.68
C LYS A 204 -34.45 10.72 -6.85
N ILE A 205 -35.28 9.74 -7.17
CA ILE A 205 -35.23 8.94 -8.40
C ILE A 205 -35.83 9.82 -9.49
N PRO A 206 -35.14 10.06 -10.62
CA PRO A 206 -35.81 10.37 -11.87
C PRO A 206 -36.09 9.06 -12.59
N GLU A 207 -37.38 8.76 -12.75
CA GLU A 207 -37.89 7.84 -13.74
C GLU A 207 -37.65 8.40 -15.15
N ASP A 208 -37.62 7.48 -16.13
CA ASP A 208 -37.55 7.70 -17.56
C ASP A 208 -36.22 8.16 -18.17
N PHE A 209 -35.50 7.20 -18.77
CA PHE A 209 -35.01 7.33 -20.15
C PHE A 209 -34.83 5.93 -20.77
N ASN A 210 -35.95 5.39 -21.26
CA ASN A 210 -35.98 4.44 -22.36
C ASN A 210 -35.64 5.18 -23.66
N SER A 211 -34.42 5.04 -24.18
CA SER A 211 -34.14 4.96 -25.64
C SER A 211 -32.64 4.80 -25.91
N ILE A 212 -32.22 3.57 -26.17
CA ILE A 212 -31.00 3.23 -26.89
C ILE A 212 -31.35 3.21 -28.39
N PRO A 213 -30.57 3.86 -29.27
CA PRO A 213 -30.34 3.36 -30.60
C PRO A 213 -28.93 2.77 -30.68
N SER A 214 -28.90 1.45 -30.85
CA SER A 214 -27.72 0.70 -31.28
C SER A 214 -27.34 1.12 -32.70
N LYS A 215 -26.05 1.28 -32.97
CA LYS A 215 -25.44 1.02 -34.28
C LYS A 215 -23.92 0.85 -34.12
N ASP A 216 -23.50 -0.33 -34.52
CA ASP A 216 -22.13 -0.81 -34.64
C ASP A 216 -21.31 0.03 -35.62
N SER A 217 -20.01 0.21 -35.34
CA SER A 217 -18.98 -0.01 -36.37
C SER A 217 -17.57 -0.09 -35.75
N THR A 218 -17.05 -1.30 -35.81
CA THR A 218 -15.65 -1.74 -35.77
C THR A 218 -14.71 -0.85 -36.58
N THR A 219 -13.57 -0.46 -36.00
CA THR A 219 -12.20 -0.59 -36.57
C THR A 219 -11.21 -0.06 -35.53
N TYR A 220 -10.70 -0.93 -34.66
CA TYR A 220 -9.52 -0.61 -33.84
C TYR A 220 -8.31 -1.32 -34.44
N SER A 221 -7.50 -0.51 -35.10
CA SER A 221 -6.24 -0.89 -35.72
C SER A 221 -5.25 -1.36 -34.65
N LYS A 222 -4.63 -2.48 -34.97
CA LYS A 222 -3.63 -3.20 -34.20
C LYS A 222 -2.26 -2.54 -34.42
N LEU A 223 -1.95 -1.48 -33.69
CA LEU A 223 -0.59 -0.92 -33.62
C LEU A 223 -0.29 -0.46 -32.19
N ASP A 224 0.86 -0.93 -31.70
CA ASP A 224 1.63 -0.44 -30.57
C ASP A 224 1.04 -0.61 -29.16
N ALA A 225 0.99 -1.88 -28.74
CA ALA A 225 1.13 -2.24 -27.34
C ALA A 225 2.59 -2.03 -26.88
N GLU A 226 3.11 -0.81 -27.01
CA GLU A 226 4.25 -0.39 -26.22
C GLU A 226 3.75 -0.23 -24.78
N LYS A 227 4.14 -1.20 -23.95
CA LYS A 227 4.43 -1.06 -22.53
C LYS A 227 4.07 0.33 -21.98
N ILE A 228 2.80 0.51 -21.61
CA ILE A 228 2.44 1.47 -20.59
C ILE A 228 3.05 0.88 -19.32
N ILE A 229 4.34 1.14 -19.11
CA ILE A 229 4.94 1.08 -17.80
C ILE A 229 4.13 2.13 -17.06
N GLU A 230 3.19 1.65 -16.25
CA GLU A 230 2.46 2.40 -15.24
C GLU A 230 3.47 2.78 -14.15
N GLU A 231 4.55 3.44 -14.57
CA GLU A 231 5.50 4.06 -13.71
C GLU A 231 4.69 5.17 -13.07
N THR A 232 4.36 4.96 -11.81
CA THR A 232 3.76 5.97 -10.96
C THR A 232 4.76 7.13 -10.87
N VAL A 233 4.86 7.95 -11.92
CA VAL A 233 5.65 9.18 -12.00
C VAL A 233 4.94 10.18 -11.09
N ARG A 234 5.06 9.89 -9.80
CA ARG A 234 4.45 10.58 -8.67
C ARG A 234 5.04 11.97 -8.64
N ARG A 235 4.25 12.94 -9.09
CA ARG A 235 4.26 14.35 -8.67
C ARG A 235 5.68 14.85 -8.33
N LYS A 236 6.57 14.92 -9.31
CA LYS A 236 7.86 15.59 -9.15
C LYS A 236 7.76 16.99 -9.74
N CYS A 237 8.20 17.99 -9.00
CA CYS A 237 8.27 19.33 -9.56
C CYS A 237 9.28 19.34 -10.74
N PRO A 238 8.91 19.81 -11.94
CA PRO A 238 9.82 19.80 -13.08
C PRO A 238 11.01 20.75 -12.92
N THR A 239 10.89 21.77 -12.06
CA THR A 239 11.96 22.77 -11.86
C THR A 239 12.93 22.39 -10.74
N CYS A 240 12.42 22.09 -9.54
CA CYS A 240 13.27 21.82 -8.38
C CYS A 240 13.36 20.34 -8.01
N LEU A 241 12.72 19.46 -8.81
CA LEU A 241 12.69 18.01 -8.61
C LEU A 241 12.16 17.57 -7.23
N ASN A 242 11.49 18.46 -6.51
CA ASN A 242 10.89 18.14 -5.23
C ASN A 242 9.87 17.01 -5.39
N THR A 243 10.07 15.96 -4.59
CA THR A 243 9.25 14.74 -4.57
C THR A 243 8.30 14.71 -3.37
N ASN A 244 8.43 15.66 -2.42
CA ASN A 244 7.67 15.62 -1.19
C ASN A 244 6.22 16.08 -1.43
N PRO A 245 5.22 15.20 -1.27
CA PRO A 245 3.82 15.48 -1.60
C PRO A 245 3.20 16.58 -0.73
N LYS A 246 3.73 16.82 0.49
CA LYS A 246 3.24 17.90 1.37
C LYS A 246 3.43 19.29 0.77
N TYR A 247 4.44 19.44 -0.08
CA TYR A 247 4.79 20.71 -0.73
C TYR A 247 4.25 20.79 -2.15
N ILE A 248 3.45 19.82 -2.63
CA ILE A 248 2.86 19.87 -3.97
C ILE A 248 1.36 19.99 -3.81
N ARG A 249 0.84 21.19 -4.09
CA ARG A 249 -0.59 21.49 -4.00
C ARG A 249 -1.26 21.22 -5.33
N GLU A 250 -2.42 20.58 -5.27
CA GLU A 250 -3.25 20.26 -6.42
C GLU A 250 -4.43 21.24 -6.50
N PHE A 251 -4.69 21.79 -7.68
CA PHE A 251 -5.74 22.75 -7.97
C PHE A 251 -6.48 22.38 -9.25
N ASN A 252 -7.73 22.83 -9.38
CA ASN A 252 -8.49 22.69 -10.61
C ASN A 252 -8.02 23.72 -11.65
N ASP A 253 -7.64 23.25 -12.83
CA ASP A 253 -7.29 24.09 -13.97
C ASP A 253 -8.55 24.55 -14.70
N LYS A 254 -9.01 25.76 -14.41
CA LYS A 254 -10.19 26.34 -15.08
C LYS A 254 -9.98 26.57 -16.58
N SER A 255 -8.73 26.58 -17.06
CA SER A 255 -8.42 26.69 -18.48
C SER A 255 -8.56 25.37 -19.23
N ASN A 256 -8.55 24.23 -18.52
CA ASN A 256 -8.68 22.91 -19.11
C ASN A 256 -10.01 22.27 -18.69
N ILE A 257 -11.01 22.33 -19.56
CA ILE A 257 -12.33 21.73 -19.30
C ILE A 257 -12.32 20.34 -19.93
N LEU A 258 -12.34 19.30 -19.11
CA LEU A 258 -12.35 17.91 -19.55
C LEU A 258 -13.75 17.48 -20.02
N MET A 259 -14.78 17.95 -19.32
CA MET A 259 -16.17 17.67 -19.66
C MET A 259 -17.03 18.89 -19.34
N GLN A 260 -17.97 19.22 -20.23
CA GLN A 260 -18.75 20.44 -20.12
C GLN A 260 -20.00 20.27 -19.24
N TYR A 261 -20.59 19.06 -19.21
CA TYR A 261 -21.74 18.73 -18.36
C TYR A 261 -21.71 17.24 -17.92
N PRO A 262 -21.60 16.95 -16.61
CA PRO A 262 -21.26 17.88 -15.53
C PRO A 262 -19.89 18.53 -15.77
N ARG A 263 -19.72 19.79 -15.36
CA ARG A 263 -18.49 20.54 -15.66
C ARG A 263 -17.32 19.99 -14.84
N ILE A 264 -16.38 19.32 -15.51
CA ILE A 264 -15.16 18.77 -14.91
C ILE A 264 -13.95 19.55 -15.44
N TYR A 265 -13.13 20.04 -14.53
CA TYR A 265 -11.88 20.72 -14.84
C TYR A 265 -10.70 19.75 -14.71
N GLY A 266 -9.68 19.96 -15.52
CA GLY A 266 -8.38 19.28 -15.39
C GLY A 266 -7.69 19.64 -14.09
N LYS A 267 -6.63 18.91 -13.75
CA LYS A 267 -5.82 19.15 -12.57
C LYS A 267 -4.56 19.93 -12.94
N LYS A 268 -4.08 20.76 -12.02
CA LYS A 268 -2.84 21.52 -12.10
C LYS A 268 -2.13 21.43 -10.75
N TYR A 269 -0.82 21.31 -10.78
CA TYR A 269 0.04 21.20 -9.61
C TYR A 269 0.83 22.49 -9.41
N LYS A 270 1.09 22.84 -8.16
CA LYS A 270 1.94 23.96 -7.76
C LYS A 270 2.94 23.53 -6.70
N CYS A 271 4.22 23.80 -6.94
CA CYS A 271 5.29 23.54 -5.98
C CYS A 271 5.29 24.61 -4.89
N GLY A 272 5.33 24.22 -3.62
CA GLY A 272 5.41 25.11 -2.47
C GLY A 272 6.81 25.67 -2.23
N ILE A 273 7.83 25.13 -2.90
CA ILE A 273 9.23 25.57 -2.75
C ILE A 273 9.57 26.61 -3.82
N CYS A 274 9.50 26.24 -5.10
CA CYS A 274 9.87 27.12 -6.22
C CYS A 274 8.69 27.82 -6.89
N THR A 275 7.46 27.58 -6.44
CA THR A 275 6.22 28.14 -7.00
C THR A 275 5.88 27.76 -8.45
N THR A 276 6.69 26.90 -9.10
CA THR A 276 6.40 26.39 -10.45
C THR A 276 5.05 25.69 -10.49
N GLU A 277 4.34 25.95 -11.57
CA GLU A 277 3.03 25.40 -11.86
C GLU A 277 3.08 24.49 -13.11
N TRP A 278 2.52 23.29 -13.04
CA TRP A 278 2.50 22.34 -14.18
C TRP A 278 1.20 21.52 -14.20
N LYS A 279 0.90 20.89 -15.34
CA LYS A 279 -0.29 20.04 -15.52
C LYS A 279 0.07 18.58 -15.32
#